data_AF-A0A6A7RY11-F1
#
_entry.id   AF-A0A6A7RY11-F1
#
_cell.length_a   1.000
_cell.length_b   1.000
_cell.length_c   1.000
_cell.angle_alpha   90.00
_cell.angle_beta   90.00
_cell.angle_gamma   90.00
#
_symmetry.space_group_name_H-M   'P 1'
#
loop_
_entity.id
_entity.type
_entity.pdbx_description
1 polymer ?
#
loop_
_entity_poly.entity_id
_entity_poly.type
_entity_poly.pdbx_seq_one_letter_code
_entity_poly.pdbx_strand_id
1 'polypeptide(L)'
;MVEFAFELAGRRAKSKRRPGKVTCVDQANLLASMALFRKVFSEVAATYPEVEVEYAHGDAIAAKLVKAPWDFDVLVTENALGRLLADFSAALAGSQSLAPKADIGDRYAIFQPAHGSADDCAGKGRANPVAQVLAAALMLDWLADQHAEPRLAHGARILERAVDKTMTSIWPIEFGGEDGTAAITRALVAHIRG
;
A
#
# COMPACT_ATOMS: atom_id res chain seq x y z
N MET A 1 -6.88 8.31 -11.76
CA MET A 1 -5.79 7.36 -11.38
C MET A 1 -4.42 8.01 -11.45
N VAL A 2 -3.97 8.55 -12.60
CA VAL A 2 -2.63 9.16 -12.70
C VAL A 2 -2.51 10.38 -11.78
N GLU A 3 -3.48 11.29 -11.80
CA GLU A 3 -3.51 12.46 -10.89
C GLU A 3 -3.39 12.04 -9.43
N PHE A 4 -4.20 11.05 -9.00
CA PHE A 4 -4.14 10.48 -7.67
C PHE A 4 -2.74 9.95 -7.28
N ALA A 5 -2.01 9.34 -8.23
CA ALA A 5 -0.64 8.87 -7.98
C ALA A 5 0.32 10.04 -7.69
N PHE A 6 0.19 11.15 -8.42
CA PHE A 6 0.97 12.37 -8.19
C PHE A 6 0.59 13.06 -6.88
N GLU A 7 -0.69 13.18 -6.57
CA GLU A 7 -1.17 13.72 -5.29
C GLU A 7 -0.68 12.89 -4.10
N LEU A 8 -0.71 11.56 -4.23
CA LEU A 8 -0.17 10.63 -3.24
C LEU A 8 1.34 10.82 -3.07
N ALA A 9 2.10 10.91 -4.16
CA ALA A 9 3.54 11.17 -4.11
C ALA A 9 3.84 12.52 -3.43
N GLY A 10 3.09 13.58 -3.74
CA GLY A 10 3.22 14.88 -3.10
C GLY A 10 2.91 14.86 -1.60
N ARG A 11 1.87 14.15 -1.16
CA ARG A 11 1.57 13.94 0.27
C ARG A 11 2.69 13.19 0.99
N ARG A 12 3.18 12.10 0.38
CA ARG A 12 4.28 11.30 0.93
C ARG A 12 5.58 12.10 1.00
N ALA A 13 5.86 12.93 0.01
CA ALA A 13 7.01 13.81 -0.02
C ALA A 13 7.04 14.75 1.19
N LYS A 14 5.91 15.42 1.46
CA LYS A 14 5.74 16.30 2.62
C LYS A 14 5.90 15.55 3.94
N SER A 15 5.23 14.41 4.08
CA SER A 15 5.26 13.60 5.30
C SER A 15 6.65 13.06 5.62
N LYS A 16 7.35 12.51 4.61
CA LYS A 16 8.68 11.90 4.76
C LYS A 16 9.83 12.89 4.61
N ARG A 17 9.55 14.17 4.32
CA ARG A 17 10.55 15.22 4.06
C ARG A 17 11.59 14.81 3.01
N ARG A 18 11.13 14.20 1.93
CA ARG A 18 11.96 13.82 0.76
C ARG A 18 11.21 14.13 -0.54
N PRO A 19 11.89 14.22 -1.70
CA PRO A 19 11.20 14.33 -2.98
C PRO A 19 10.21 13.17 -3.18
N GLY A 20 9.05 13.50 -3.75
CA GLY A 20 8.07 12.51 -4.20
C GLY A 20 8.48 11.98 -5.56
N LYS A 21 8.20 10.70 -5.82
CA LYS A 21 8.48 10.07 -7.11
C LYS A 21 7.32 9.21 -7.59
N VAL A 22 6.99 9.30 -8.87
CA VAL A 22 6.03 8.41 -9.53
C VAL A 22 6.72 7.69 -10.69
N THR A 23 6.69 6.37 -10.64
CA THR A 23 7.18 5.50 -11.72
C THR A 23 6.00 4.98 -12.53
N CYS A 24 5.91 5.37 -13.81
CA CYS A 24 4.98 4.80 -14.78
C CYS A 24 5.50 3.43 -15.22
N VAL A 25 4.76 2.37 -14.90
CA VAL A 25 5.09 1.01 -15.34
C VAL A 25 4.18 0.59 -16.48
N ASP A 26 4.75 0.34 -17.65
CA ASP A 26 4.00 0.04 -18.87
C ASP A 26 4.76 -0.90 -19.80
N GLN A 27 4.16 -1.22 -20.94
CA GLN A 27 4.75 -2.00 -22.03
C GLN A 27 4.43 -1.34 -23.39
N ALA A 28 4.63 -0.02 -23.46
CA ALA A 28 4.27 0.83 -24.60
C ALA A 28 4.98 0.45 -25.92
N ASN A 29 6.09 -0.28 -25.84
CA ASN A 29 6.80 -0.83 -27.00
C ASN A 29 6.06 -2.02 -27.64
N LEU A 30 5.15 -2.68 -26.92
CA LEU A 30 4.40 -3.86 -27.37
C LEU A 30 2.90 -3.59 -27.51
N LEU A 31 2.32 -2.79 -26.62
CA LEU A 31 0.88 -2.60 -26.51
C LEU A 31 0.49 -1.15 -26.79
N ALA A 32 -0.33 -0.93 -27.83
CA ALA A 32 -0.83 0.39 -28.18
C ALA A 32 -1.67 1.04 -27.06
N SER A 33 -2.41 0.24 -26.29
CA SER A 33 -3.13 0.72 -25.09
C SER A 33 -2.18 1.31 -24.06
N MET A 34 -1.04 0.65 -23.82
CA MET A 34 -0.03 1.13 -22.88
C MET A 34 0.77 2.31 -23.42
N ALA A 35 0.91 2.45 -24.74
CA ALA A 35 1.43 3.67 -25.34
C ALA A 35 0.50 4.87 -25.10
N LEU A 36 -0.82 4.67 -25.22
CA LEU A 36 -1.82 5.68 -24.84
C LEU A 36 -1.75 5.99 -23.35
N PHE A 37 -1.66 4.98 -22.49
CA PHE A 37 -1.49 5.15 -21.04
C PHE A 37 -0.27 6.01 -20.71
N ARG A 38 0.90 5.68 -21.30
CA ARG A 38 2.13 6.46 -21.12
C ARG A 38 1.95 7.90 -21.59
N LYS A 39 1.28 8.13 -22.71
CA LYS A 39 0.99 9.49 -23.20
C LYS A 39 0.16 10.29 -22.18
N VAL A 40 -0.94 9.74 -21.69
CA VAL A 40 -1.78 10.39 -20.67
C VAL A 40 -0.98 10.62 -19.39
N PHE A 41 -0.14 9.66 -18.99
CA PHE A 41 0.75 9.82 -17.86
C PHE A 41 1.69 11.01 -18.03
N SER A 42 2.35 11.14 -19.17
CA SER A 42 3.26 12.25 -19.46
C SER A 42 2.54 13.61 -19.50
N GLU A 43 1.31 13.66 -20.01
CA GLU A 43 0.48 14.88 -20.03
C GLU A 43 0.13 15.35 -18.61
N VAL A 44 -0.28 14.43 -17.73
CA VAL A 44 -0.55 14.74 -16.31
C VAL A 44 0.74 15.08 -15.58
N ALA A 45 1.84 14.36 -15.83
CA ALA A 45 3.13 14.61 -15.19
C ALA A 45 3.61 16.06 -15.40
N ALA A 46 3.31 16.66 -16.55
CA ALA A 46 3.65 18.06 -16.85
C ALA A 46 2.95 19.07 -15.92
N THR A 47 1.86 18.69 -15.23
CA THR A 47 1.16 19.55 -14.27
C THR A 47 1.68 19.41 -12.84
N TYR A 48 2.61 18.48 -12.57
CA TYR A 48 3.23 18.22 -11.26
C TYR A 48 4.78 18.31 -11.33
N PRO A 49 5.35 19.48 -11.66
CA PRO A 49 6.79 19.63 -11.91
C PRO A 49 7.68 19.37 -10.67
N GLU A 50 7.12 19.36 -9.47
CA GLU A 50 7.81 19.09 -8.22
C GLU A 50 7.98 17.59 -7.90
N VAL A 51 7.29 16.72 -8.63
CA VAL A 51 7.35 15.27 -8.43
C VAL A 51 8.29 14.65 -9.46
N GLU A 52 9.24 13.84 -9.00
CA GLU A 52 10.16 13.11 -9.88
C GLU A 52 9.39 12.06 -10.69
N VAL A 53 9.74 11.93 -11.97
CA VAL A 53 9.07 11.03 -12.90
C VAL A 53 10.06 10.00 -13.42
N GLU A 54 9.69 8.72 -13.31
CA GLU A 54 10.41 7.60 -13.90
C GLU A 54 9.49 6.78 -14.82
N TYR A 55 10.05 6.16 -15.85
CA TYR A 55 9.36 5.17 -16.69
C TYR A 55 10.06 3.82 -16.57
N ALA A 56 9.29 2.75 -16.45
CA ALA A 56 9.81 1.39 -16.38
C ALA A 56 8.98 0.44 -17.25
N HIS A 57 9.66 -0.50 -17.89
CA HIS A 57 9.00 -1.61 -18.57
C HIS A 57 8.55 -2.67 -17.57
N GLY A 58 7.39 -3.26 -17.82
CA GLY A 58 6.75 -4.24 -16.92
C GLY A 58 7.56 -5.53 -16.71
N ASP A 59 8.46 -5.86 -17.64
CA ASP A 59 9.36 -7.01 -17.53
C ASP A 59 10.62 -6.69 -16.70
N ALA A 60 11.09 -5.45 -16.74
CA ALA A 60 12.28 -4.98 -16.02
C ALA A 60 11.98 -4.58 -14.57
N ILE A 61 10.75 -4.14 -14.27
CA ILE A 61 10.39 -3.60 -12.95
C ILE A 61 10.53 -4.64 -11.84
N ALA A 62 10.19 -5.91 -12.11
CA ALA A 62 10.27 -6.98 -11.12
C ALA A 62 11.71 -7.17 -10.62
N ALA A 63 12.67 -7.25 -11.55
CA ALA A 63 14.10 -7.36 -11.21
C ALA A 63 14.61 -6.12 -10.45
N LYS A 64 14.15 -4.91 -10.79
CA LYS A 64 14.52 -3.70 -10.05
C LYS A 64 13.95 -3.72 -8.63
N LEU A 65 12.68 -4.09 -8.46
CA LEU A 65 12.03 -4.18 -7.15
C LEU A 65 12.76 -5.16 -6.22
N VAL A 66 13.26 -6.30 -6.71
CA VAL A 66 14.07 -7.22 -5.89
C VAL A 66 15.39 -6.58 -5.46
N LYS A 67 16.09 -5.93 -6.41
CA LYS A 67 17.46 -5.43 -6.17
C LYS A 67 17.50 -4.17 -5.32
N ALA A 68 16.56 -3.25 -5.54
CA ALA A 68 16.54 -1.94 -4.91
C ALA A 68 15.09 -1.45 -4.71
N PRO A 69 14.29 -2.12 -3.86
CA PRO A 69 12.91 -1.72 -3.60
C PRO A 69 12.79 -0.30 -3.01
N TRP A 70 13.81 0.14 -2.28
CA TRP A 70 13.88 1.46 -1.66
C TRP A 70 14.00 2.62 -2.67
N ASP A 71 14.35 2.32 -3.91
CA ASP A 71 14.40 3.34 -4.97
C ASP A 71 12.98 3.75 -5.40
N PHE A 72 11.94 2.98 -5.08
CA PHE A 72 10.57 3.27 -5.50
C PHE A 72 9.75 4.00 -4.44
N ASP A 73 8.76 4.78 -4.89
CA ASP A 73 7.84 5.49 -4.00
C ASP A 73 6.37 5.22 -4.34
N VAL A 74 5.92 5.67 -5.52
CA VAL A 74 4.59 5.36 -6.06
C VAL A 74 4.75 4.73 -7.43
N LEU A 75 4.17 3.55 -7.63
CA LEU A 75 4.07 2.91 -8.94
C LEU A 75 2.66 3.14 -9.49
N VAL A 76 2.56 3.49 -10.77
CA VAL A 76 1.28 3.63 -11.47
C VAL A 76 1.28 2.82 -12.75
N THR A 77 0.20 2.05 -12.97
CA THR A 77 0.09 1.12 -14.10
C THR A 77 -1.37 0.74 -14.35
N GLU A 78 -1.64 0.01 -15.44
CA GLU A 78 -2.96 -0.56 -15.75
C GLU A 78 -3.33 -1.72 -14.82
N ASN A 79 -4.63 -2.03 -14.73
CA ASN A 79 -5.21 -2.97 -13.75
C ASN A 79 -4.48 -4.33 -13.68
N ALA A 80 -4.29 -5.01 -14.81
CA ALA A 80 -3.72 -6.36 -14.81
C ALA A 80 -2.27 -6.39 -14.29
N LEU A 81 -1.43 -5.45 -14.74
CA LEU A 81 -0.05 -5.34 -14.26
C LEU A 81 -0.01 -4.84 -12.82
N GLY A 82 -0.91 -3.93 -12.44
CA GLY A 82 -1.04 -3.40 -11.10
C GLY A 82 -1.35 -4.48 -10.08
N ARG A 83 -2.27 -5.39 -10.39
CA ARG A 83 -2.57 -6.54 -9.52
C ARG A 83 -1.34 -7.43 -9.32
N LEU A 84 -0.64 -7.78 -10.39
CA LEU A 84 0.56 -8.61 -10.32
C LEU A 84 1.67 -7.95 -9.50
N LEU A 85 1.91 -6.65 -9.73
CA LEU A 85 2.93 -5.90 -8.99
C LEU A 85 2.56 -5.67 -7.53
N ALA A 86 1.28 -5.48 -7.21
CA ALA A 86 0.81 -5.35 -5.84
C ALA A 86 1.05 -6.65 -5.04
N ASP A 87 0.67 -7.79 -5.62
CA ASP A 87 0.89 -9.11 -4.99
C ASP A 87 2.39 -9.39 -4.81
N PHE A 88 3.19 -9.08 -5.83
CA PHE A 88 4.65 -9.20 -5.78
C PHE A 88 5.28 -8.30 -4.71
N SER A 89 4.86 -7.04 -4.64
CA SER A 89 5.38 -6.06 -3.67
C SER A 89 5.00 -6.44 -2.24
N ALA A 90 3.80 -6.98 -2.02
CA ALA A 90 3.38 -7.47 -0.72
C ALA A 90 4.20 -8.68 -0.27
N ALA A 91 4.49 -9.62 -1.19
CA ALA A 91 5.37 -10.74 -0.90
C ALA A 91 6.81 -10.29 -0.61
N LEU A 92 7.33 -9.33 -1.39
CA LEU A 92 8.66 -8.74 -1.19
C LEU A 92 8.78 -8.01 0.17
N ALA A 93 7.71 -7.34 0.60
CA ALA A 93 7.65 -6.66 1.90
C ALA A 93 7.52 -7.64 3.09
N GLY A 94 7.22 -8.91 2.83
CA GLY A 94 7.23 -9.99 3.83
C GLY A 94 6.05 -10.95 3.71
N SER A 95 4.82 -10.44 3.50
CA SER A 95 3.62 -11.26 3.31
C SER A 95 2.41 -10.43 2.86
N GLN A 96 1.53 -11.05 2.08
CA GLN A 96 0.20 -10.50 1.77
C GLN A 96 -0.68 -10.32 3.01
N SER A 97 -0.44 -11.09 4.08
CA SER A 97 -1.13 -10.96 5.38
C SER A 97 -0.85 -9.63 6.09
N LEU A 98 0.18 -8.90 5.63
CA LEU A 98 0.56 -7.59 6.17
C LEU A 98 0.12 -6.42 5.29
N ALA A 99 -0.38 -6.69 4.08
CA ALA A 99 -0.68 -5.65 3.10
C ALA A 99 -2.16 -5.22 3.17
N PRO A 100 -2.47 -3.96 3.51
CA PRO A 100 -3.80 -3.40 3.30
C PRO A 100 -4.00 -2.99 1.83
N LYS A 101 -5.25 -2.92 1.37
CA LYS A 101 -5.60 -2.32 0.06
C LYS A 101 -6.83 -1.44 0.17
N ALA A 102 -6.95 -0.51 -0.79
CA ALA A 102 -8.06 0.41 -0.90
C ALA A 102 -8.52 0.55 -2.35
N ASP A 103 -9.82 0.44 -2.58
CA ASP A 103 -10.47 0.76 -3.85
C ASP A 103 -11.17 2.11 -3.66
N ILE A 104 -10.59 3.17 -4.22
CA ILE A 104 -11.01 4.56 -3.99
C ILE A 104 -11.68 5.09 -5.26
N GLY A 105 -12.93 5.54 -5.15
CA GLY A 105 -13.63 6.34 -6.15
C GLY A 105 -13.87 7.76 -5.68
N ASP A 106 -14.54 8.56 -6.51
CA ASP A 106 -14.71 10.00 -6.28
C ASP A 106 -15.50 10.34 -5.01
N ARG A 107 -16.42 9.44 -4.60
CA ARG A 107 -17.31 9.64 -3.45
C ARG A 107 -17.25 8.55 -2.40
N TYR A 108 -16.89 7.33 -2.80
CA TYR A 108 -16.91 6.16 -1.95
C TYR A 108 -15.58 5.43 -2.07
N ALA A 109 -15.16 4.81 -0.98
CA ALA A 109 -13.97 3.99 -0.93
C ALA A 109 -14.23 2.69 -0.14
N ILE A 110 -13.56 1.61 -0.54
CA ILE A 110 -13.58 0.31 0.13
C ILE A 110 -12.18 0.02 0.63
N PHE A 111 -12.06 -0.38 1.89
CA PHE A 111 -10.78 -0.72 2.53
C PHE A 111 -10.83 -2.16 3.02
N GLN A 112 -9.83 -2.95 2.64
CA GLN A 112 -9.83 -4.38 2.90
C GLN A 112 -8.40 -4.92 2.95
N PRO A 113 -8.17 -6.10 3.58
CA PRO A 113 -6.91 -6.80 3.46
C PRO A 113 -6.61 -7.20 2.01
N ALA A 114 -5.32 -7.31 1.66
CA ALA A 114 -4.94 -7.80 0.33
C ALA A 114 -5.27 -9.30 0.14
N HIS A 115 -5.17 -10.08 1.22
CA HIS A 115 -5.45 -11.52 1.21
C HIS A 115 -6.95 -11.84 1.10
N GLY A 116 -7.25 -13.10 0.72
CA GLY A 116 -8.62 -13.63 0.63
C GLY A 116 -9.21 -14.07 1.98
N SER A 117 -10.25 -14.90 1.93
CA SER A 117 -11.04 -15.35 3.08
C SER A 117 -10.30 -16.24 4.09
N ALA A 118 -9.12 -16.76 3.72
CA ALA A 118 -8.30 -17.63 4.57
C ALA A 118 -9.12 -18.80 5.15
N ASP A 119 -9.84 -19.52 4.28
CA ASP A 119 -10.75 -20.61 4.67
C ASP A 119 -10.06 -21.71 5.48
N ASP A 120 -8.76 -21.92 5.24
CA ASP A 120 -7.92 -22.85 5.98
C ASP A 120 -7.69 -22.44 7.45
N CYS A 121 -7.83 -21.15 7.77
CA CYS A 121 -7.68 -20.58 9.11
C CYS A 121 -9.02 -20.39 9.83
N ALA A 122 -10.16 -20.52 9.13
CA ALA A 122 -11.48 -20.30 9.68
C ALA A 122 -11.74 -21.18 10.92
N GLY A 123 -12.15 -20.54 12.02
CA GLY A 123 -12.43 -21.21 13.29
C GLY A 123 -11.21 -21.74 14.06
N LYS A 124 -9.98 -21.54 13.57
CA LYS A 124 -8.75 -22.08 14.19
C LYS A 124 -7.98 -21.06 15.03
N GLY A 125 -8.37 -19.78 15.01
CA GLY A 125 -7.67 -18.70 15.73
C GLY A 125 -6.26 -18.42 15.22
N ARG A 126 -5.95 -18.78 13.97
CA ARG A 126 -4.63 -18.67 13.35
C ARG A 126 -4.46 -17.47 12.41
N ALA A 127 -5.54 -16.76 12.10
CA ALA A 127 -5.50 -15.66 11.15
C ALA A 127 -4.73 -14.45 11.72
N ASN A 128 -3.93 -13.80 10.88
CA ASN A 128 -3.24 -12.56 11.24
C ASN A 128 -4.14 -11.35 10.97
N PRO A 129 -4.53 -10.56 12.00
CA PRO A 129 -5.41 -9.40 11.84
C PRO A 129 -4.71 -8.13 11.33
N VAL A 130 -3.39 -8.15 11.12
CA VAL A 130 -2.60 -6.93 10.82
C VAL A 130 -3.09 -6.20 9.57
N ALA A 131 -3.26 -6.88 8.42
CA ALA A 131 -3.74 -6.23 7.21
C ALA A 131 -5.14 -5.59 7.38
N GLN A 132 -6.01 -6.19 8.20
CA GLN A 132 -7.33 -5.63 8.50
C GLN A 132 -7.23 -4.35 9.33
N VAL A 133 -6.32 -4.31 10.30
CA VAL A 133 -6.07 -3.12 11.14
C VAL A 133 -5.45 -2.01 10.31
N LEU A 134 -4.50 -2.33 9.43
CA LEU A 134 -3.91 -1.37 8.50
C LEU A 134 -4.92 -0.87 7.45
N ALA A 135 -5.87 -1.71 7.03
CA ALA A 135 -6.97 -1.26 6.17
C ALA A 135 -7.86 -0.24 6.88
N ALA A 136 -8.10 -0.41 8.18
CA ALA A 136 -8.78 0.62 8.98
C ALA A 136 -7.94 1.90 9.12
N ALA A 137 -6.61 1.79 9.19
CA ALA A 137 -5.72 2.96 9.17
C ALA A 137 -5.83 3.73 7.85
N LEU A 138 -5.79 3.04 6.70
CA LEU A 138 -6.02 3.65 5.38
C LEU A 138 -7.39 4.34 5.29
N MET A 139 -8.43 3.72 5.85
CA MET A 139 -9.77 4.31 5.89
C MET A 139 -9.80 5.60 6.70
N LEU A 140 -9.18 5.61 7.89
CA LEU A 140 -9.11 6.79 8.74
C LEU A 140 -8.32 7.92 8.06
N ASP A 141 -7.21 7.60 7.40
CA ASP A 141 -6.42 8.59 6.66
C ASP A 141 -7.21 9.18 5.48
N TRP A 142 -7.91 8.34 4.72
CA TRP A 142 -8.78 8.81 3.63
C TRP A 142 -9.93 9.69 4.14
N LEU A 143 -10.62 9.29 5.22
CA LEU A 143 -11.69 10.08 5.83
C LEU A 143 -11.17 11.41 6.40
N ALA A 144 -9.95 11.44 6.93
CA ALA A 144 -9.33 12.67 7.41
C ALA A 144 -9.22 13.70 6.28
N ASP A 145 -8.81 13.27 5.10
CA ASP A 145 -8.69 14.13 3.92
C ASP A 145 -10.07 14.52 3.37
N GLN A 146 -11.00 13.58 3.25
CA GLN A 146 -12.35 13.86 2.74
C GLN A 146 -13.16 14.82 3.60
N HIS A 147 -12.92 14.82 4.91
CA HIS A 147 -13.68 15.64 5.87
C HIS A 147 -12.86 16.75 6.52
N ALA A 148 -11.59 16.92 6.12
CA ALA A 148 -10.65 17.83 6.75
C ALA A 148 -10.62 17.67 8.29
N GLU A 149 -10.55 16.42 8.77
CA GLU A 149 -10.58 16.05 10.20
C GLU A 149 -9.23 15.45 10.64
N PRO A 150 -8.30 16.27 11.18
CA PRO A 150 -6.96 15.82 11.56
C PRO A 150 -6.93 14.73 12.65
N ARG A 151 -7.98 14.59 13.46
CA ARG A 151 -8.07 13.54 14.48
C ARG A 151 -8.13 12.15 13.86
N LEU A 152 -8.74 12.00 12.68
CA LEU A 152 -8.79 10.71 11.97
C LEU A 152 -7.41 10.32 11.45
N ALA A 153 -6.65 11.27 10.87
CA ALA A 153 -5.25 11.04 10.48
C ALA A 153 -4.34 10.75 11.70
N HIS A 154 -4.67 11.29 12.88
CA HIS A 154 -4.01 10.90 14.12
C HIS A 154 -4.33 9.45 14.51
N GLY A 155 -5.60 9.05 14.42
CA GLY A 155 -6.04 7.67 14.64
C GLY A 155 -5.35 6.66 13.71
N ALA A 156 -5.24 6.98 12.42
CA ALA A 156 -4.50 6.17 11.45
C ALA A 156 -3.05 5.91 11.90
N ARG A 157 -2.34 6.98 12.29
CA ARG A 157 -0.96 6.90 12.79
C ARG A 157 -0.83 6.11 14.10
N ILE A 158 -1.85 6.12 14.98
CA ILE A 158 -1.86 5.28 16.18
C ILE A 158 -1.91 3.80 15.77
N LEU A 159 -2.77 3.44 14.82
CA LEU A 159 -2.89 2.06 14.35
C LEU A 159 -1.61 1.57 13.67
N GLU A 160 -1.02 2.37 12.78
CA GLU A 160 0.26 2.05 12.12
C GLU A 160 1.38 1.81 13.14
N ARG A 161 1.53 2.72 14.11
CA ARG A 161 2.55 2.58 15.17
C ARG A 161 2.29 1.39 16.09
N ALA A 162 1.03 1.07 16.35
CA ALA A 162 0.68 -0.10 17.14
C ALA A 162 1.09 -1.38 16.41
N VAL A 163 0.85 -1.46 15.09
CA VAL A 163 1.31 -2.57 14.25
C VAL A 163 2.84 -2.66 14.28
N ASP A 164 3.56 -1.56 14.02
CA ASP A 164 5.03 -1.55 14.03
C ASP A 164 5.58 -2.10 15.35
N LYS A 165 5.06 -1.63 16.50
CA LYS A 165 5.45 -2.11 17.83
C LYS A 165 5.10 -3.59 18.04
N THR A 166 3.88 -4.00 17.67
CA THR A 166 3.46 -5.41 17.78
C THR A 166 4.40 -6.33 17.03
N MET A 167 4.78 -5.99 15.80
CA MET A 167 5.64 -6.81 14.96
C MET A 167 7.08 -6.96 15.50
N THR A 168 7.50 -6.16 16.48
CA THR A 168 8.79 -6.35 17.17
C THR A 168 8.76 -7.38 18.31
N SER A 169 7.57 -7.82 18.73
CA SER A 169 7.39 -8.66 19.92
C SER A 169 6.55 -9.91 19.70
N ILE A 170 5.92 -10.02 18.53
CA ILE A 170 5.06 -11.13 18.13
C ILE A 170 5.68 -11.85 16.94
N TRP A 171 5.58 -13.18 16.93
CA TRP A 171 5.97 -14.01 15.80
C TRP A 171 4.74 -14.76 15.25
N PRO A 172 4.04 -14.18 14.26
CA PRO A 172 2.85 -14.78 13.67
C PRO A 172 3.09 -16.18 13.08
N ILE A 173 2.06 -17.03 13.13
CA ILE A 173 2.11 -18.43 12.69
C ILE A 173 2.53 -18.58 11.22
N GLU A 174 2.12 -17.67 10.33
CA GLU A 174 2.49 -17.74 8.91
C GLU A 174 3.98 -17.51 8.65
N PHE A 175 4.69 -16.93 9.62
CA PHE A 175 6.15 -16.75 9.57
C PHE A 175 6.90 -17.84 10.35
N GLY A 176 6.21 -18.90 10.77
CA GLY A 176 6.78 -20.02 11.53
C GLY A 176 6.78 -19.85 13.05
N GLY A 177 6.10 -18.82 13.58
CA GLY A 177 5.94 -18.63 15.02
C GLY A 177 4.70 -19.29 15.61
N GLU A 178 4.34 -18.88 16.83
CA GLU A 178 3.24 -19.48 17.61
C GLU A 178 2.05 -18.52 17.81
N ASP A 179 2.20 -17.25 17.42
CA ASP A 179 1.20 -16.24 17.71
C ASP A 179 0.04 -16.24 16.71
N GLY A 180 -1.13 -16.67 17.20
CA GLY A 180 -2.38 -16.60 16.47
C GLY A 180 -3.15 -15.29 16.69
N THR A 181 -4.38 -15.24 16.18
CA THR A 181 -5.26 -14.06 16.14
C THR A 181 -5.37 -13.37 17.51
N ALA A 182 -5.59 -14.15 18.57
CA ALA A 182 -5.82 -13.60 19.91
C ALA A 182 -4.55 -12.97 20.52
N ALA A 183 -3.38 -13.55 20.28
CA ALA A 183 -2.11 -13.03 20.77
C ALA A 183 -1.77 -11.69 20.08
N ILE A 184 -1.84 -11.67 18.74
CA ILE A 184 -1.62 -10.47 17.94
C ILE A 184 -2.60 -9.36 18.34
N THR A 185 -3.89 -9.68 18.48
CA THR A 185 -4.93 -8.71 18.86
C THR A 185 -4.66 -8.11 20.23
N ARG A 186 -4.28 -8.92 21.24
CA ARG A 186 -3.96 -8.40 22.58
C ARG A 186 -2.77 -7.42 22.54
N ALA A 187 -1.72 -7.77 21.79
CA ALA A 187 -0.55 -6.91 21.63
C ALA A 187 -0.92 -5.57 20.96
N LEU A 188 -1.71 -5.62 19.88
CA LEU A 188 -2.20 -4.41 19.20
C LEU A 188 -3.01 -3.50 20.15
N VAL A 189 -3.98 -4.07 20.87
CA VAL A 189 -4.82 -3.30 21.81
C VAL A 189 -3.98 -2.66 22.92
N ALA A 190 -2.95 -3.35 23.41
CA ALA A 190 -2.05 -2.79 24.41
C ALA A 190 -1.28 -1.56 23.88
N HIS A 191 -0.81 -1.60 22.63
CA HIS A 191 -0.09 -0.47 22.02
C HIS A 191 -0.98 0.66 21.52
N ILE A 192 -2.28 0.43 21.32
CA ILE A 192 -3.24 1.49 21.02
C ILE A 192 -3.59 2.30 22.27
N ARG A 193 -3.63 1.65 23.44
CA ARG A 193 -4.04 2.27 24.71
C ARG A 193 -2.91 2.97 25.47
N GLY A 194 -1.66 2.63 25.20
CA GLY A 194 -0.47 3.21 25.84
C GLY A 194 0.18 4.27 24.98
#